data_AF-A0AA36FYS6-F1
#
_entry.id   AF-A0AA36FYS6-F1
#
_cell.length_a   1.000
_cell.length_b   1.000
_cell.length_c   1.000
_cell.angle_alpha   90.00
_cell.angle_beta   90.00
_cell.angle_gamma   90.00
#
_symmetry.space_group_name_H-M   'P 1'
#
loop_
_entity.id
_entity.type
_entity.pdbx_description
1 polymer ?
#
loop_
_entity_poly.entity_id
_entity_poly.type
_entity_poly.pdbx_seq_one_letter_code
_entity_poly.pdbx_strand_id
1 'polypeptide(L)' 'MPALTSRLSKLKFLELKHNKLEEVDDQLMEMLPEIESMDLSHNRLAERPLLDVKASAFI' A
#
# COMPACT_ATOMS: atom_id res chain seq x y z
N MET A 1 10.96 -7.13 -14.81
CA MET A 1 9.50 -7.35 -14.63
C MET A 1 8.78 -6.28 -15.42
N PRO A 2 7.71 -6.59 -16.17
CA PRO A 2 6.96 -5.54 -16.86
C PRO A 2 6.40 -4.64 -15.76
N ALA A 3 6.79 -3.39 -15.80
CA ALA A 3 6.36 -2.41 -14.83
C ALA A 3 4.83 -2.39 -14.83
N LEU A 4 4.23 -2.36 -13.64
CA LEU A 4 2.84 -1.97 -13.43
C LEU A 4 2.71 -0.45 -13.75
N THR A 5 3.24 -0.01 -14.89
CA THR A 5 3.23 1.35 -15.41
C THR A 5 1.85 1.83 -15.85
N SER A 6 0.79 1.05 -15.60
CA SER A 6 -0.57 1.58 -15.65
C SER A 6 -0.80 2.48 -14.44
N ARG A 7 -0.28 3.71 -14.53
CA ARG A 7 -0.76 4.82 -13.73
C ARG A 7 -2.26 4.92 -13.95
N LEU A 8 -3.05 4.75 -12.91
CA LEU A 8 -4.49 4.99 -12.96
C LEU A 8 -4.72 6.49 -12.80
N SER A 9 -4.23 7.26 -13.78
CA SER A 9 -4.14 8.71 -13.76
C SER A 9 -5.49 9.44 -13.77
N LYS A 10 -6.61 8.71 -13.81
CA LYS A 10 -7.96 9.28 -13.70
C LYS A 10 -8.74 8.72 -12.51
N LEU A 11 -8.14 7.83 -11.72
CA LEU A 11 -8.82 7.23 -10.58
C LEU A 11 -8.88 8.26 -9.45
N LYS A 12 -10.10 8.69 -9.12
CA LYS A 12 -10.38 9.66 -8.06
C LYS A 12 -10.83 9.00 -6.75
N PHE A 13 -11.47 7.83 -6.85
CA PHE A 13 -12.05 7.13 -5.71
C PHE A 13 -11.61 5.66 -5.72
N LEU A 14 -11.06 5.19 -4.60
CA LEU A 14 -10.66 3.80 -4.39
C LEU A 14 -11.21 3.29 -3.07
N GLU A 15 -12.08 2.28 -3.11
CA GLU A 15 -12.58 1.60 -1.92
C GLU A 15 -12.06 0.16 -1.89
N LEU A 16 -11.19 -0.14 -0.93
CA LEU A 16 -10.68 -1.49 -0.65
C LEU A 16 -10.95 -1.90 0.80
N LYS A 17 -11.95 -1.28 1.43
CA LYS A 17 -12.35 -1.59 2.80
C LYS A 17 -12.83 -3.04 2.97
N HIS A 18 -12.65 -3.59 4.16
CA HIS A 18 -13.02 -4.98 4.51
C HIS A 18 -12.32 -6.06 3.66
N ASN A 19 -11.11 -5.78 3.20
CA ASN A 19 -10.25 -6.78 2.56
C ASN A 19 -9.20 -7.32 3.55
N LYS A 20 -8.25 -8.09 3.03
CA LYS A 20 -7.18 -8.72 3.80
C LYS A 20 -5.82 -8.14 3.42
N LEU A 21 -5.74 -6.87 3.02
CA LEU A 21 -4.48 -6.24 2.66
C LEU A 21 -3.57 -6.17 3.88
N GLU A 22 -2.35 -6.71 3.74
CA GLU A 22 -1.33 -6.73 4.80
C GLU A 22 -0.27 -5.65 4.58
N GLU A 23 -0.09 -5.24 3.32
CA GLU A 23 0.80 -4.16 2.93
C GLU A 23 0.18 -3.36 1.77
N VAL A 24 0.61 -2.11 1.67
CA VAL A 24 0.39 -1.24 0.53
C VAL A 24 1.77 -0.91 -0.01
N ASP A 25 1.95 -1.02 -1.31
CA ASP A 25 3.19 -0.64 -1.97
C ASP A 25 3.47 0.85 -1.72
N ASP A 26 4.70 1.18 -1.32
CA ASP A 26 5.15 2.57 -1.13
C ASP A 26 4.96 3.42 -2.40
N GLN A 27 4.95 2.78 -3.57
CA GLN A 27 4.73 3.42 -4.87
C GLN A 27 3.25 3.59 -5.24
N LEU A 28 2.30 3.15 -4.40
CA LEU A 28 0.86 3.23 -4.72
C LEU A 28 0.43 4.68 -5.01
N MET A 29 0.97 5.65 -4.28
CA MET A 29 0.66 7.07 -4.49
C MET A 29 1.19 7.59 -5.83
N GLU A 30 2.31 7.06 -6.33
CA GLU A 30 2.84 7.41 -7.66
C GLU A 30 1.95 6.86 -8.79
N MET A 31 1.27 5.74 -8.53
CA MET A 31 0.35 5.11 -9.47
C MET A 31 -1.02 5.79 -9.52
N LEU A 32 -1.41 6.51 -8.46
CA LEU A 32 -2.73 7.12 -8.29
C LEU A 32 -2.63 8.66 -8.11
N PRO A 33 -2.09 9.40 -9.09
CA PRO A 33 -1.76 10.82 -8.92
C PRO A 33 -2.97 11.74 -8.74
N GLU A 34 -4.16 11.33 -9.18
CA GLU A 34 -5.40 12.12 -9.13
C GLU A 34 -6.39 11.58 -8.07
N ILE A 35 -5.93 10.76 -7.12
CA ILE A 35 -6.79 10.19 -6.09
C ILE A 35 -7.29 11.28 -5.14
N GLU A 36 -8.61 11.35 -4.93
CA GLU A 36 -9.26 12.31 -4.04
C GLU A 36 -9.70 11.63 -2.73
N SER A 37 -10.09 10.35 -2.80
CA SER A 37 -10.50 9.57 -1.62
C SER A 37 -10.07 8.11 -1.75
N MET A 38 -9.48 7.58 -0.67
CA MET A 38 -9.06 6.20 -0.56
C MET A 38 -9.48 5.61 0.79
N ASP A 39 -10.27 4.54 0.75
CA ASP A 39 -10.70 3.81 1.95
C ASP A 39 -10.02 2.44 1.99
N LEU A 40 -9.09 2.29 2.93
CA LEU A 40 -8.39 1.03 3.24
C LEU A 40 -8.78 0.48 4.62
N SER A 41 -9.87 0.96 5.21
CA SER A 41 -10.33 0.54 6.54
C SER A 41 -10.65 -0.95 6.60
N HIS A 42 -10.60 -1.53 7.80
CA HIS A 42 -10.85 -2.96 7.99
C HIS A 42 -9.98 -3.89 7.11
N ASN A 43 -8.71 -3.51 6.91
CA ASN A 43 -7.64 -4.37 6.41
C ASN A 43 -6.67 -4.75 7.54
N ARG A 44 -5.59 -5.48 7.22
CA ARG A 44 -4.55 -5.93 8.16
C ARG A 44 -3.29 -5.06 8.14
N LEU A 45 -3.36 -3.86 7.57
CA LEU A 45 -2.21 -2.95 7.38
C LEU A 45 -1.54 -2.53 8.70
N ALA A 46 -2.29 -2.51 9.80
CA ALA A 46 -1.80 -2.13 11.13
C ALA A 46 -1.40 -3.32 12.02
N GLU A 47 -1.59 -4.57 11.56
CA GLU A 47 -1.31 -5.77 12.37
C GLU A 47 0.16 -6.21 12.30
N ARG A 48 0.99 -5.57 11.46
CA ARG A 48 2.43 -5.85 11.47
C ARG A 48 3.05 -5.24 12.74
N PRO A 49 3.58 -6.05 13.67
CA PRO A 49 4.28 -5.53 14.83
C PRO A 49 5.48 -4.70 14.37
N LEU A 50 5.72 -3.56 15.04
CA LEU A 50 6.87 -2.64 14.83
C LEU A 50 8.26 -3.29 15.03
N LEU A 51 8.34 -4.61 15.10
CA LEU A 51 9.57 -5.38 15.07
C LEU A 51 10.07 -5.50 13.62
N ASP A 52 10.33 -4.37 12.98
CA ASP A 52 11.42 -4.32 12.01
C ASP A 52 12.71 -4.32 12.83
N VAL A 53 13.06 -5.50 13.34
CA VAL A 53 14.45 -5.82 13.59
C VAL A 53 15.14 -5.66 12.24
N LYS A 54 15.70 -4.47 12.02
CA LYS A 54 17.08 -4.39 11.57
C LYS A 54 17.87 -5.30 12.50
N ALA A 55 17.90 -6.59 12.17
CA ALA A 55 18.76 -7.57 12.77
C ALA A 55 20.18 -7.20 12.33
N SER A 56 20.70 -6.18 13.00
CA SER A 56 22.12 -5.96 13.17
C SER A 56 22.64 -7.15 13.97
N ALA A 57 23.29 -8.09 13.30
CA ALA A 57 24.29 -9.02 13.84
C ALA A 57 25.01 -9.57 12.59
N PHE A 58 26.21 -9.12 12.21
CA PHE A 58 27.47 -9.35 12.94
C PHE A 58 27.42 -10.66 13.74
N ILE A 59 27.50 -11.77 13.01
CA ILE A 59 28.35 -12.91 13.37
C ILE A 59 29.11 -13.29 12.10
#